data_AF-A0A372Q4G2-F1
#
_entry.id   AF-A0A372Q4G2-F1
#
_cell.length_a   1.000
_cell.length_b   1.000
_cell.length_c   1.000
_cell.angle_alpha   90.00
_cell.angle_beta   90.00
_cell.angle_gamma   90.00
#
_symmetry.space_group_name_H-M   'P 1'
#
loop_
_entity.id
_entity.type
_entity.pdbx_description
1 polymer ?
#
loop_
_entity_poly.entity_id
_entity_poly.type
_entity_poly.pdbx_seq_one_letter_code
_entity_poly.pdbx_strand_id
1 'polypeptide(L)'
;MQDVFDFAIDWSEKKHMTEISLTGYKENNCQEKIESQGDLAELSSSDVLQNINCLYENACTAENERVKANQVEILCWRNFIIELDNSIDEIMIKEKVGMKKAKGLIYDFILAHNPDTKRNTLYQRINRARKVYEFTKKIGIDRIKYIKMYSANSILELSDSQIQTIVNYFSKNPNTELPNDQEGSIIDSEEEISDD
;
A
#
# COMPACT_ATOMS: atom_id res chain seq x y z
N MET A 1 -2.74 22.43 -30.48
CA MET A 1 -3.00 22.72 -29.06
C MET A 1 -4.23 21.92 -28.68
N GLN A 2 -4.09 21.09 -27.66
CA GLN A 2 -5.07 20.15 -27.09
C GLN A 2 -5.54 18.97 -27.98
N ASP A 3 -4.86 17.82 -27.85
CA ASP A 3 -5.49 16.50 -28.04
C ASP A 3 -5.64 15.87 -26.65
N VAL A 4 -6.89 15.82 -26.20
CA VAL A 4 -7.33 15.17 -24.97
C VAL A 4 -7.52 13.70 -25.31
N PHE A 5 -6.55 12.86 -24.96
CA PHE A 5 -6.77 11.41 -24.95
C PHE A 5 -7.28 11.03 -23.56
N ASP A 6 -8.59 10.84 -23.47
CA ASP A 6 -9.25 10.15 -22.37
C ASP A 6 -8.76 8.69 -22.35
N PHE A 7 -7.74 8.42 -21.55
CA PHE A 7 -7.32 7.06 -21.24
C PHE A 7 -8.48 6.37 -20.48
N ALA A 8 -8.95 5.26 -21.03
CA ALA A 8 -9.99 4.44 -20.44
C ALA A 8 -9.45 3.72 -19.19
N ILE A 9 -9.29 4.47 -18.09
CA ILE A 9 -9.29 3.92 -16.74
C ILE A 9 -10.67 3.30 -16.52
N ASP A 10 -10.71 2.07 -16.00
CA ASP A 10 -11.95 1.38 -15.67
C ASP A 10 -12.84 2.28 -14.79
N TRP A 11 -14.15 2.26 -15.03
CA TRP A 11 -15.11 3.10 -14.31
C TRP A 11 -15.04 2.85 -12.79
N SER A 12 -14.73 1.62 -12.38
CA SER A 12 -14.53 1.29 -10.96
C SER A 12 -13.28 1.94 -10.36
N GLU A 13 -12.18 1.99 -11.12
CA GLU A 13 -10.92 2.62 -10.71
C GLU A 13 -11.04 4.16 -10.66
N LYS A 14 -11.76 4.78 -11.60
CA LYS A 14 -12.08 6.22 -11.56
C LYS A 14 -12.92 6.58 -10.34
N LYS A 15 -13.88 5.74 -9.96
CA LYS A 15 -14.73 5.96 -8.79
C LYS A 15 -13.92 5.92 -7.49
N HIS A 16 -13.05 4.92 -7.33
CA HIS A 16 -12.19 4.81 -6.15
C HIS A 16 -11.21 5.98 -6.03
N MET A 17 -10.62 6.42 -7.14
CA MET A 17 -9.68 7.55 -7.14
C MET A 17 -10.36 8.88 -6.76
N THR A 18 -11.60 9.10 -7.19
CA THR A 18 -12.34 10.35 -6.93
C THR A 18 -12.90 10.42 -5.50
N GLU A 19 -13.33 9.29 -4.93
CA GLU A 19 -13.77 9.22 -3.52
C GLU A 19 -12.61 9.54 -2.55
N ILE A 20 -11.37 9.18 -2.89
CA ILE A 20 -10.20 9.39 -2.01
C ILE A 20 -9.74 10.86 -1.99
N SER A 21 -9.87 11.60 -3.10
CA SER A 21 -9.53 13.04 -3.14
C SER A 21 -10.49 13.93 -2.35
N LEU A 22 -11.74 13.49 -2.09
CA LEU A 22 -12.76 14.27 -1.39
C LEU A 22 -12.79 14.03 0.13
N THR A 23 -12.08 13.03 0.66
CA THR A 23 -12.02 12.77 2.11
C THR A 23 -10.91 13.52 2.85
N GLY A 24 -10.23 14.46 2.18
CA GLY A 24 -9.24 15.33 2.80
C GLY A 24 -9.91 16.37 3.71
N TYR A 25 -9.58 16.29 5.00
CA TYR A 25 -9.95 17.24 6.07
C TYR A 25 -11.43 17.26 6.48
N LYS A 26 -11.78 16.37 7.40
CA LYS A 26 -12.66 16.77 8.50
C LYS A 26 -11.79 16.96 9.73
N GLU A 27 -11.80 18.16 10.28
CA GLU A 27 -11.30 18.42 11.63
C GLU A 27 -12.13 17.57 12.59
N ASN A 28 -11.49 16.65 13.31
CA ASN A 28 -12.14 15.83 14.30
C ASN A 28 -12.44 16.72 15.52
N ASN A 29 -13.65 17.26 15.60
CA ASN A 29 -14.12 17.94 16.80
C ASN A 29 -14.43 16.86 17.86
N CYS A 30 -13.56 16.72 18.87
CA CYS A 30 -13.64 15.70 19.92
C CYS A 30 -14.84 15.85 20.89
N GLN A 31 -15.74 16.83 20.69
CA GLN A 31 -16.77 17.14 21.69
C GLN A 31 -18.02 16.25 21.65
N GLU A 32 -18.27 15.49 20.58
CA GLU A 32 -19.63 15.00 20.29
C GLU A 32 -19.99 13.59 20.80
N LYS A 33 -19.20 12.97 21.70
CA LYS A 33 -19.40 11.55 22.04
C LYS A 33 -19.21 11.17 23.51
N ILE A 34 -19.83 11.90 24.45
CA ILE A 34 -19.92 11.47 25.86
C ILE A 34 -21.33 11.73 26.42
N GLU A 35 -22.35 11.02 25.91
CA GLU A 35 -23.70 11.07 26.51
C GLU A 35 -24.17 9.73 27.11
N SER A 36 -23.29 8.73 27.26
CA SER A 36 -23.73 7.40 27.71
C SER A 36 -22.83 6.73 28.76
N GLN A 37 -22.52 7.38 29.89
CA GLN A 37 -22.24 6.66 31.16
C GLN A 37 -22.16 7.62 32.35
N GLY A 38 -23.10 7.48 33.29
CA GLY A 38 -23.36 8.45 34.37
C GLY A 38 -22.18 8.72 35.32
N ASP A 39 -21.24 7.78 35.49
CA ASP A 39 -20.06 7.96 36.36
C ASP A 39 -18.85 8.58 35.63
N LEU A 40 -18.82 8.52 34.29
CA LEU A 40 -17.72 9.08 33.48
C LEU A 40 -17.94 10.56 33.17
N ALA A 41 -19.17 11.06 33.31
CA ALA A 41 -19.52 12.45 33.05
C ALA A 41 -18.81 13.44 34.00
N GLU A 42 -18.57 13.06 35.26
CA GLU A 42 -17.89 13.91 36.26
C GLU A 42 -16.36 13.98 36.04
N LEU A 43 -15.78 12.91 35.46
CA LEU A 43 -14.38 12.88 35.01
C LEU A 43 -14.20 13.50 33.61
N SER A 44 -15.26 13.53 32.80
CA SER A 44 -15.25 14.12 31.46
C SER A 44 -15.01 15.63 31.46
N SER A 45 -15.18 16.32 32.59
CA SER A 45 -14.82 17.73 32.76
C SER A 45 -13.36 17.97 33.14
N SER A 46 -12.56 16.91 33.31
CA SER A 46 -11.12 17.03 33.56
C SER A 46 -10.40 17.30 32.24
N ASP A 47 -9.83 18.50 32.10
CA ASP A 47 -9.00 18.88 30.95
C ASP A 47 -7.88 17.87 30.67
N VAL A 48 -7.33 17.25 31.73
CA VAL A 48 -6.29 16.22 31.61
C VAL A 48 -6.83 14.94 30.96
N LEU A 49 -8.04 14.52 31.34
CA LEU A 49 -8.66 13.31 30.79
C LEU A 49 -9.15 13.52 29.36
N GLN A 50 -9.66 14.71 29.03
CA GLN A 50 -9.98 15.07 27.65
C GLN A 50 -8.72 15.09 26.77
N ASN A 51 -7.62 15.68 27.28
CA ASN A 51 -6.36 15.77 26.53
C ASN A 51 -5.76 14.38 26.24
N ILE A 52 -5.69 13.49 27.25
CA ILE A 52 -5.15 12.14 27.01
C ILE A 52 -6.03 11.33 26.05
N ASN A 53 -7.37 11.49 26.12
CA ASN A 53 -8.27 10.84 25.19
C ASN A 53 -8.08 11.36 23.75
N CYS A 54 -7.95 12.68 23.58
CA CYS A 54 -7.65 13.29 22.27
C CYS A 54 -6.33 12.78 21.69
N LEU A 55 -5.27 12.69 22.51
CA LEU A 55 -3.98 12.14 22.09
C LEU A 55 -4.08 10.67 21.66
N TYR A 56 -4.88 9.86 22.37
CA TYR A 56 -5.14 8.47 22.00
C TYR A 56 -5.88 8.37 20.65
N GLU A 57 -6.94 9.14 20.46
CA GLU A 57 -7.69 9.18 19.19
C GLU A 57 -6.82 9.62 18.01
N ASN A 58 -5.95 10.62 18.24
CA ASN A 58 -4.99 11.06 17.23
C ASN A 58 -4.00 9.94 16.87
N ALA A 59 -3.53 9.17 17.85
CA ALA A 59 -2.64 8.03 17.61
C ALA A 59 -3.34 6.93 16.80
N CYS A 60 -4.58 6.56 17.16
CA CYS A 60 -5.38 5.58 16.41
C CYS A 60 -5.69 6.07 14.98
N THR A 61 -5.96 7.36 14.81
CA THR A 61 -6.18 7.95 13.49
C THR A 61 -4.93 7.84 12.62
N ALA A 62 -3.77 8.25 13.15
CA ALA A 62 -2.50 8.16 12.44
C ALA A 62 -2.12 6.72 12.08
N GLU A 63 -2.41 5.75 12.95
CA GLU A 63 -2.20 4.33 12.65
C GLU A 63 -3.05 3.87 11.45
N ASN A 64 -4.33 4.22 11.43
CA ASN A 64 -5.24 3.90 10.33
C ASN A 64 -4.83 4.58 9.02
N GLU A 65 -4.39 5.84 9.09
CA GLU A 65 -3.88 6.57 7.93
C GLU A 65 -2.60 5.93 7.38
N ARG A 66 -1.69 5.50 8.26
CA ARG A 66 -0.48 4.77 7.88
C ARG A 66 -0.82 3.47 7.15
N VAL A 67 -1.80 2.69 7.64
CA VAL A 67 -2.28 1.48 6.97
C VAL A 67 -2.80 1.79 5.56
N LYS A 68 -3.68 2.78 5.44
CA LYS A 68 -4.21 3.20 4.13
C LYS A 68 -3.11 3.68 3.19
N ALA A 69 -2.17 4.47 3.69
CA ALA A 69 -1.04 4.97 2.92
C ALA A 69 -0.17 3.83 2.38
N ASN A 70 0.13 2.80 3.20
CA ASN A 70 0.85 1.61 2.75
C ASN A 70 0.10 0.88 1.62
N GLN A 71 -1.21 0.67 1.76
CA GLN A 71 -2.04 0.00 0.75
C GLN A 71 -2.06 0.77 -0.58
N VAL A 72 -2.24 2.09 -0.50
CA VAL A 72 -2.19 2.99 -1.66
C VAL A 72 -0.81 2.97 -2.31
N GLU A 73 0.27 3.03 -1.51
CA GLU A 73 1.64 2.98 -2.03
C GLU A 73 1.88 1.67 -2.82
N ILE A 74 1.48 0.53 -2.25
CA ILE A 74 1.59 -0.79 -2.90
C ILE A 74 0.85 -0.81 -4.24
N LEU A 75 -0.39 -0.30 -4.27
CA LEU A 75 -1.20 -0.27 -5.49
C LEU A 75 -0.58 0.64 -6.56
N CYS A 76 -0.08 1.82 -6.17
CA CYS A 76 0.59 2.75 -7.07
C CYS A 76 1.84 2.14 -7.71
N TRP A 77 2.70 1.48 -6.93
CA TRP A 77 3.89 0.81 -7.49
C TRP A 77 3.54 -0.34 -8.42
N ARG A 78 2.53 -1.14 -8.06
CA ARG A 78 2.02 -2.21 -8.91
C ARG A 78 1.53 -1.68 -10.26
N ASN A 79 0.72 -0.63 -10.26
CA ASN A 79 0.16 -0.07 -11.49
C ASN A 79 1.23 0.61 -12.33
N PHE A 80 2.18 1.30 -11.69
CA PHE A 80 3.32 1.92 -12.36
C PHE A 80 4.13 0.91 -13.18
N ILE A 81 4.46 -0.27 -12.62
CA ILE A 81 5.30 -1.23 -13.35
C ILE A 81 4.58 -1.89 -14.53
N ILE A 82 3.27 -2.15 -14.38
CA ILE A 82 2.44 -2.67 -15.47
C ILE A 82 2.42 -1.66 -16.63
N GLU A 83 2.16 -0.39 -16.32
CA GLU A 83 2.11 0.66 -17.35
C GLU A 83 3.49 0.93 -17.96
N LEU A 84 4.56 0.83 -17.16
CA LEU A 84 5.92 0.95 -17.65
C LEU A 84 6.24 -0.13 -18.69
N ASP A 85 5.92 -1.40 -18.40
CA ASP A 85 6.18 -2.50 -19.33
C ASP A 85 5.31 -2.37 -20.61
N ASN A 86 4.03 -1.99 -20.49
CA ASN A 86 3.16 -1.69 -21.63
C ASN A 86 3.73 -0.56 -22.51
N SER A 87 4.16 0.53 -21.87
CA SER A 87 4.74 1.68 -22.56
C SER A 87 6.03 1.31 -23.29
N ILE A 88 6.85 0.42 -22.72
CA ILE A 88 8.07 -0.08 -23.38
C ILE A 88 7.71 -0.80 -24.67
N ASP A 89 6.74 -1.71 -24.63
CA ASP A 89 6.29 -2.47 -25.81
C ASP A 89 5.68 -1.54 -26.87
N GLU A 90 4.87 -0.57 -26.45
CA GLU A 90 4.27 0.42 -27.34
C GLU A 90 5.33 1.28 -28.06
N ILE A 91 6.34 1.78 -27.34
CA ILE A 91 7.44 2.55 -27.92
C ILE A 91 8.28 1.68 -28.86
N MET A 92 8.53 0.40 -28.51
CA MET A 92 9.22 -0.53 -29.41
C MET A 92 8.51 -0.65 -30.77
N ILE A 93 7.18 -0.73 -30.76
CA ILE A 93 6.35 -0.85 -31.96
C ILE A 93 6.31 0.47 -32.74
N LYS A 94 5.93 1.58 -32.08
CA LYS A 94 5.72 2.89 -32.71
C LYS A 94 7.00 3.46 -33.29
N GLU A 95 8.08 3.43 -32.52
CA GLU A 95 9.36 4.03 -32.91
C GLU A 95 10.26 3.05 -33.67
N LYS A 96 9.84 1.77 -33.80
CA LYS A 96 10.61 0.69 -34.44
C LYS A 96 12.02 0.57 -33.85
N VAL A 97 12.13 0.63 -32.53
CA VAL A 97 13.38 0.59 -31.78
C VAL A 97 13.49 -0.68 -30.94
N GLY A 98 14.72 -1.11 -30.65
CA GLY A 98 14.95 -2.22 -29.72
C GLY A 98 14.64 -1.85 -28.26
N MET A 99 14.36 -2.86 -27.43
CA MET A 99 14.00 -2.72 -26.01
C MET A 99 14.92 -1.79 -25.21
N LYS A 100 16.24 -1.88 -25.43
CA LYS A 100 17.23 -1.03 -24.75
C LYS A 100 16.97 0.46 -25.02
N LYS A 101 16.64 0.81 -26.26
CA LYS A 101 16.36 2.20 -26.68
C LYS A 101 14.99 2.65 -26.19
N ALA A 102 13.97 1.80 -26.27
CA ALA A 102 12.63 2.10 -25.72
C ALA A 102 12.68 2.43 -24.21
N LYS A 103 13.35 1.57 -23.42
CA LYS A 103 13.59 1.83 -21.98
C LYS A 103 14.32 3.14 -21.75
N GLY A 104 15.37 3.41 -22.52
CA GLY A 104 16.12 4.67 -22.44
C GLY A 104 15.21 5.88 -22.62
N LEU A 105 14.38 5.89 -23.67
CA LEU A 105 13.44 7.00 -23.95
C LEU A 105 12.46 7.23 -22.80
N ILE A 106 11.84 6.17 -22.28
CA ILE A 106 10.88 6.29 -21.18
C ILE A 106 11.55 6.74 -19.89
N TYR A 107 12.73 6.19 -19.56
CA TYR A 107 13.46 6.60 -18.36
C TYR A 107 13.91 8.06 -18.45
N ASP A 108 14.38 8.50 -19.61
CA ASP A 108 14.77 9.88 -19.84
C ASP A 108 13.56 10.81 -19.74
N PHE A 109 12.39 10.40 -20.25
CA PHE A 109 11.14 11.12 -20.11
C PHE A 109 10.69 11.26 -18.65
N ILE A 110 10.75 10.18 -17.86
CA ILE A 110 10.45 10.21 -16.42
C ILE A 110 11.40 11.17 -15.70
N LEU A 111 12.70 11.09 -15.97
CA LEU A 111 13.71 11.95 -15.33
C LEU A 111 13.53 13.43 -15.71
N ALA A 112 13.16 13.74 -16.95
CA ALA A 112 12.90 15.11 -17.40
C ALA A 112 11.74 15.77 -16.62
N HIS A 113 10.73 14.99 -16.23
CA HIS A 113 9.59 15.47 -15.45
C HIS A 113 9.79 15.36 -13.93
N ASN A 114 10.89 14.74 -13.48
CA ASN A 114 11.20 14.53 -12.07
C ASN A 114 12.68 14.90 -11.82
N PRO A 115 13.06 16.19 -11.95
CA PRO A 115 14.46 16.62 -12.01
C PRO A 115 15.25 16.31 -10.74
N ASP A 116 14.58 16.19 -9.58
CA ASP A 116 15.21 15.81 -8.30
C ASP A 116 15.52 14.31 -8.21
N THR A 117 14.97 13.50 -9.12
CA THR A 117 15.21 12.05 -9.15
C THR A 117 16.48 11.75 -9.94
N LYS A 118 17.45 11.10 -9.30
CA LYS A 118 18.64 10.59 -9.98
C LYS A 118 18.33 9.29 -10.71
N ARG A 119 19.07 8.99 -11.79
CA ARG A 119 18.90 7.74 -12.57
C ARG A 119 19.02 6.47 -11.73
N ASN A 120 19.98 6.41 -10.79
CA ASN A 120 20.10 5.27 -9.89
C ASN A 120 18.86 5.08 -9.00
N THR A 121 18.30 6.18 -8.48
CA THR A 121 17.08 6.17 -7.68
C THR A 121 15.87 5.69 -8.49
N LEU A 122 15.77 6.09 -9.76
CA LEU A 122 14.74 5.57 -10.67
C LEU A 122 14.86 4.04 -10.84
N TYR A 123 16.07 3.52 -11.06
CA TYR A 123 16.28 2.08 -11.16
C TYR A 123 15.91 1.33 -9.89
N GLN A 124 16.25 1.87 -8.72
CA GLN A 124 15.83 1.30 -7.42
C GLN A 124 14.30 1.29 -7.28
N ARG A 125 13.61 2.37 -7.66
CA ARG A 125 12.15 2.45 -7.64
C ARG A 125 11.49 1.46 -8.61
N ILE A 126 12.04 1.29 -9.81
CA ILE A 126 11.57 0.28 -10.78
C ILE A 126 11.75 -1.13 -10.21
N ASN A 127 12.90 -1.42 -9.59
CA ASN A 127 13.14 -2.72 -8.95
C ASN A 127 12.15 -2.98 -7.80
N ARG A 128 11.90 -1.97 -6.96
CA ARG A 128 10.87 -2.03 -5.90
C ARG A 128 9.49 -2.31 -6.50
N ALA A 129 9.12 -1.60 -7.55
CA ALA A 129 7.83 -1.78 -8.22
C ALA A 129 7.66 -3.20 -8.78
N ARG A 130 8.72 -3.78 -9.38
CA ARG A 130 8.72 -5.18 -9.82
C ARG A 130 8.51 -6.16 -8.67
N LYS A 131 9.20 -5.98 -7.55
CA LYS A 131 9.03 -6.83 -6.36
C LYS A 131 7.61 -6.74 -5.78
N VAL A 132 7.05 -5.53 -5.71
CA VAL A 132 5.65 -5.30 -5.31
C VAL A 132 4.68 -6.00 -6.26
N TYR A 133 4.88 -5.89 -7.57
CA TYR A 133 4.02 -6.56 -8.55
C TYR A 133 4.06 -8.09 -8.40
N GLU A 134 5.25 -8.69 -8.29
CA GLU A 134 5.37 -10.14 -8.10
C GLU A 134 4.72 -10.60 -6.78
N PHE A 135 4.90 -9.84 -5.70
CA PHE A 135 4.25 -10.11 -4.42
C PHE A 135 2.73 -10.06 -4.54
N THR A 136 2.18 -8.96 -5.05
CA THR A 136 0.72 -8.76 -5.19
C THR A 136 0.08 -9.75 -6.18
N LYS A 137 0.83 -10.21 -7.20
CA LYS A 137 0.42 -11.28 -8.10
C LYS A 137 0.30 -12.62 -7.39
N LYS A 138 1.22 -12.93 -6.47
CA LYS A 138 1.21 -14.19 -5.70
C LYS A 138 0.08 -14.24 -4.68
N ILE A 139 -0.17 -13.14 -3.97
CA ILE A 139 -1.22 -13.10 -2.93
C ILE A 139 -2.62 -12.79 -3.49
N GLY A 140 -2.71 -12.14 -4.65
CA GLY A 140 -3.95 -11.60 -5.21
C GLY A 140 -4.13 -10.11 -4.90
N ILE A 141 -4.57 -9.34 -5.89
CA ILE A 141 -4.78 -7.88 -5.75
C ILE A 141 -5.85 -7.55 -4.70
N ASP A 142 -6.88 -8.39 -4.59
CA ASP A 142 -7.97 -8.27 -3.62
C ASP A 142 -7.51 -8.40 -2.17
N ARG A 143 -6.32 -8.98 -1.94
CA ARG A 143 -5.71 -9.14 -0.62
C ARG A 143 -4.94 -7.92 -0.14
N ILE A 144 -4.63 -6.94 -1.00
CA ILE A 144 -3.89 -5.73 -0.61
C ILE A 144 -4.60 -4.99 0.53
N LYS A 145 -5.93 -4.97 0.54
CA LYS A 145 -6.75 -4.32 1.59
C LYS A 145 -6.57 -4.93 2.99
N TYR A 146 -5.99 -6.13 3.09
CA TYR A 146 -5.70 -6.80 4.36
C TYR A 146 -4.25 -6.63 4.83
N ILE A 147 -3.43 -5.89 4.07
CA ILE A 147 -2.04 -5.55 4.45
C ILE A 147 -2.06 -4.32 5.35
N LYS A 148 -1.67 -4.48 6.62
CA LYS A 148 -1.54 -3.39 7.59
C LYS A 148 -0.11 -2.93 7.86
N MET A 149 0.81 -3.90 7.96
CA MET A 149 2.19 -3.65 8.42
C MET A 149 3.13 -3.32 7.26
N TYR A 150 3.03 -4.06 6.16
CA TYR A 150 4.01 -3.98 5.08
C TYR A 150 3.84 -2.72 4.25
N SER A 151 4.92 -1.94 4.15
CA SER A 151 5.10 -0.89 3.14
C SER A 151 5.67 -1.48 1.85
N ALA A 152 5.76 -0.69 0.77
CA ALA A 152 6.44 -1.13 -0.44
C ALA A 152 7.93 -1.41 -0.22
N ASN A 153 8.57 -0.70 0.73
CA ASN A 153 9.95 -0.97 1.12
C ASN A 153 10.08 -2.27 1.89
N SER A 154 9.16 -2.55 2.81
CA SER A 154 9.15 -3.81 3.56
C SER A 154 8.96 -5.00 2.61
N ILE A 155 8.12 -4.88 1.59
CA ILE A 155 7.92 -5.94 0.57
C ILE A 155 9.20 -6.18 -0.24
N LEU A 156 9.96 -5.13 -0.56
CA LEU A 156 11.23 -5.27 -1.28
C LEU A 156 12.25 -6.13 -0.51
N GLU A 157 12.18 -6.11 0.82
CA GLU A 157 13.10 -6.83 1.71
C GLU A 157 12.69 -8.28 2.00
N LEU A 158 11.45 -8.67 1.65
CA LEU A 158 10.97 -10.03 1.88
C LEU A 158 11.76 -11.06 1.07
N SER A 159 12.14 -12.15 1.74
CA SER A 159 12.67 -13.35 1.10
C SER A 159 11.56 -14.14 0.40
N ASP A 160 11.95 -15.03 -0.52
CA ASP A 160 10.98 -15.90 -1.19
C ASP A 160 10.23 -16.83 -0.21
N SER A 161 10.91 -17.28 0.88
CA SER A 161 10.27 -18.08 1.92
C SER A 161 9.24 -17.29 2.71
N GLN A 162 9.54 -16.05 3.10
CA GLN A 162 8.59 -15.17 3.78
C GLN A 162 7.37 -14.87 2.90
N ILE A 163 7.59 -14.62 1.60
CA ILE A 163 6.49 -14.44 0.65
C ILE A 163 5.62 -15.69 0.58
N GLN A 164 6.22 -16.88 0.53
CA GLN A 164 5.45 -18.13 0.49
C GLN A 164 4.64 -18.35 1.77
N THR A 165 5.19 -18.00 2.93
CA THR A 165 4.46 -18.02 4.20
C THR A 165 3.22 -17.13 4.16
N ILE A 166 3.34 -15.91 3.64
CA ILE A 166 2.21 -14.98 3.46
C ILE A 166 1.17 -15.54 2.48
N VAL A 167 1.60 -16.14 1.37
CA VAL A 167 0.70 -16.77 0.39
C VAL A 167 -0.08 -17.92 1.04
N ASN A 168 0.61 -18.77 1.80
CA ASN A 168 -0.02 -19.89 2.52
C ASN A 168 -1.03 -19.38 3.56
N TYR A 169 -0.73 -18.27 4.23
CA TYR A 169 -1.66 -17.63 5.16
C TYR A 169 -2.96 -17.21 4.46
N PHE A 170 -2.88 -16.46 3.37
CA PHE A 170 -4.08 -16.02 2.63
C PHE A 170 -4.85 -17.17 1.99
N SER A 171 -4.17 -18.28 1.69
CA SER A 171 -4.82 -19.49 1.18
C SER A 171 -5.69 -20.16 2.25
N LYS A 172 -5.23 -20.16 3.51
CA LYS A 172 -5.98 -20.69 4.66
C LYS A 172 -7.02 -19.70 5.19
N ASN A 173 -6.73 -18.40 5.10
CA ASN A 173 -7.52 -17.32 5.67
C ASN A 173 -7.74 -16.21 4.62
N PRO A 174 -8.69 -16.38 3.67
CA PRO A 174 -8.80 -15.50 2.52
C PRO A 174 -9.14 -14.05 2.90
N ASN A 175 -10.04 -13.84 3.86
CA ASN A 175 -10.59 -12.52 4.18
C ASN A 175 -10.17 -11.99 5.54
N THR A 176 -8.94 -12.28 5.94
CA THR A 176 -8.40 -11.88 7.24
C THR A 176 -7.19 -10.98 7.08
N GLU A 177 -7.02 -10.11 8.06
CA GLU A 177 -5.83 -9.27 8.18
C GLU A 177 -4.59 -10.12 8.37
N LEU A 178 -3.52 -9.77 7.67
CA LEU A 178 -2.25 -10.46 7.84
C LEU A 178 -1.73 -10.15 9.26
N PRO A 179 -1.53 -11.16 10.12
CA PRO A 179 -1.10 -10.94 11.50
C PRO A 179 0.26 -10.28 11.54
N ASN A 180 0.48 -9.52 12.60
CA ASN A 180 1.76 -8.86 12.83
C ASN A 180 2.82 -9.90 13.19
N ASP A 181 4.06 -9.70 12.74
CA ASP A 181 5.23 -10.55 13.01
C ASP A 181 5.64 -10.57 14.52
N GLN A 182 4.78 -10.05 15.42
CA GLN A 182 5.00 -10.00 16.87
C GLN A 182 4.35 -11.14 17.66
N GLU A 183 3.53 -11.99 17.04
CA GLU A 183 3.20 -13.30 17.62
C GLU A 183 4.02 -14.35 16.87
N GLY A 184 5.19 -14.67 17.41
CA GLY A 184 6.07 -15.70 16.88
C GLY A 184 5.37 -17.06 16.89
N SER A 185 4.65 -17.38 15.82
CA SER A 185 4.04 -18.72 15.63
C SER A 185 3.60 -19.01 14.19
N ILE A 186 4.13 -18.30 13.18
CA ILE A 186 4.06 -18.84 11.81
C ILE A 186 5.34 -19.62 11.45
N ILE A 187 6.34 -19.57 12.33
CA ILE A 187 7.68 -20.16 12.15
C ILE A 187 8.05 -20.96 13.41
N ASP A 188 7.25 -21.98 13.72
CA ASP A 188 7.71 -23.22 14.37
C ASP A 188 6.48 -24.09 14.64
N SER A 189 6.30 -25.09 13.80
CA SER A 189 5.51 -26.27 14.13
C SER A 189 6.26 -27.46 13.56
N GLU A 190 7.46 -27.71 14.09
CA GLU A 190 8.04 -29.04 14.05
C GLU A 190 7.26 -29.89 15.07
N GLU A 191 6.37 -30.71 14.49
CA GLU A 191 5.97 -32.05 14.92
C GLU A 191 6.51 -32.49 16.31
N GLU A 192 5.66 -32.41 17.34
CA GLU A 192 5.89 -33.18 18.57
C GLU A 192 5.78 -34.67 18.21
N ILE A 193 6.91 -35.37 18.34
CA ILE A 193 6.97 -36.83 18.34
C ILE A 193 6.27 -37.30 19.61
N SER A 194 5.16 -38.03 19.43
CA SER A 194 4.51 -38.80 20.48
C SER A 194 5.34 -40.05 20.75
N ASP A 195 5.99 -40.11 21.90
CA ASP A 195 6.57 -41.34 22.44
C ASP A 195 5.44 -42.19 23.06
N ASP A 196 5.25 -43.41 22.55
CA ASP A 196 4.56 -44.55 23.21
C ASP A 196 5.51 -45.76 23.24
#